data_AF-A0A075I9D9-F1
#
_entry.id   AF-A0A075I9D9-F1
#
_cell.length_a   1.000
_cell.length_b   1.000
_cell.length_c   1.000
_cell.angle_alpha   90.00
_cell.angle_beta   90.00
_cell.angle_gamma   90.00
#
_symmetry.space_group_name_H-M   'P 1'
#
loop_
_entity.id
_entity.type
_entity.pdbx_description
1 polymer ?
#
loop_
_entity_poly.entity_id
_entity_poly.type
_entity_poly.pdbx_seq_one_letter_code
_entity_poly.pdbx_strand_id
1 'polypeptide(L)'
;MLRCSHHMSEGKEDKVEVKVVVESKDSASKVILIALTLVLLGILIAVVSSGGVDELLLKRGDSGVGNCGDGIDNDNGGQADEDDPDCYSNPKLWEGYDPNLTEDQPDNDV
;
A
#
# COMPACT_ATOMS: atom_id res chain seq x y z
N MET A 1 -19.61 7.05 89.67
CA MET A 1 -20.88 6.72 88.99
C MET A 1 -21.17 7.78 87.94
N LEU A 2 -21.39 7.34 86.69
CA LEU A 2 -22.02 8.06 85.56
C LEU A 2 -21.26 9.29 85.00
N ARG A 3 -21.13 9.53 83.69
CA ARG A 3 -21.83 8.98 82.51
C ARG A 3 -20.99 9.34 81.27
N CYS A 4 -20.74 8.41 80.36
CA CYS A 4 -20.30 8.74 79.00
C CYS A 4 -21.49 9.32 78.24
N SER A 5 -21.40 10.58 77.79
CA SER A 5 -22.33 11.13 76.80
C SER A 5 -21.74 10.91 75.42
N HIS A 6 -22.39 10.04 74.66
CA HIS A 6 -22.11 9.76 73.27
C HIS A 6 -22.52 10.98 72.44
N HIS A 7 -21.56 11.74 71.93
CA HIS A 7 -21.81 12.78 70.94
C HIS A 7 -21.18 12.33 69.62
N MET A 8 -21.99 11.71 68.76
CA MET A 8 -21.66 11.57 67.34
C MET A 8 -21.65 12.97 66.74
N SER A 9 -20.47 13.58 66.70
CA SER A 9 -20.23 14.75 65.86
C SER A 9 -19.97 14.23 64.46
N GLU A 10 -20.98 14.37 63.61
CA GLU A 10 -20.97 14.13 62.15
C GLU A 10 -19.57 14.43 61.58
N GLY A 11 -18.86 13.34 61.25
CA GLY A 11 -17.57 13.40 60.60
C GLY A 11 -17.77 14.01 59.23
N LYS A 12 -17.07 15.10 58.97
CA LYS A 12 -17.00 15.79 57.69
C LYS A 12 -16.84 14.76 56.58
N GLU A 13 -17.90 14.57 55.80
CA GLU A 13 -17.83 13.84 54.55
C GLU A 13 -17.13 14.76 53.56
N ASP A 14 -15.80 14.81 53.64
CA ASP A 14 -14.99 15.36 52.56
C ASP A 14 -15.29 14.51 51.32
N LYS A 15 -16.26 14.96 50.52
CA LYS A 15 -16.60 14.38 49.22
C LYS A 15 -15.37 14.55 48.33
N VAL A 16 -14.50 13.54 48.36
CA VAL A 16 -13.31 13.49 47.51
C VAL A 16 -13.79 13.28 46.07
N GLU A 17 -14.03 14.37 45.36
CA GLU A 17 -14.26 14.32 43.92
C GLU A 17 -12.93 14.00 43.24
N VAL A 18 -12.74 12.72 42.94
CA VAL A 18 -11.63 12.25 42.12
C VAL A 18 -11.90 12.73 40.70
N LYS A 19 -11.40 13.93 40.37
CA LYS A 19 -11.44 14.45 39.01
C LYS A 19 -10.41 13.68 38.19
N VAL A 20 -10.87 12.63 37.50
CA VAL A 20 -10.04 11.91 36.53
C VAL A 20 -9.83 12.83 35.33
N VAL A 21 -8.71 13.55 35.32
CA VAL A 21 -8.27 14.31 34.15
C VAL A 21 -7.67 13.30 33.19
N VAL A 22 -8.48 12.87 32.22
CA VAL A 22 -8.00 12.04 31.11
C VAL A 22 -7.22 12.98 30.19
N GLU A 23 -5.92 13.08 30.38
CA GLU A 23 -5.05 13.74 29.41
C GLU A 23 -4.91 12.79 28.22
N SER A 24 -5.68 13.03 27.15
CA SER A 24 -5.46 12.39 25.86
C SER A 24 -4.02 12.69 25.45
N LYS A 25 -3.15 11.68 25.42
CA LYS A 25 -1.74 11.86 25.07
C LYS A 25 -1.59 12.16 23.57
N ASP A 26 -1.89 13.40 23.22
CA ASP A 26 -2.04 13.94 21.87
C ASP A 26 -0.73 13.89 21.06
N SER A 27 0.40 13.93 21.77
CA SER A 27 1.74 13.87 21.18
C SER A 27 2.01 12.57 20.42
N ALA A 28 1.51 11.43 20.91
CA ALA A 28 1.65 10.15 20.20
C ALA A 28 0.81 10.14 18.92
N SER A 29 -0.40 10.72 18.98
CA SER A 29 -1.30 10.81 17.83
C SER A 29 -0.71 11.70 16.72
N LYS A 30 -0.12 12.85 17.09
CA LYS A 30 0.58 13.73 16.13
C LYS A 30 1.77 13.06 15.46
N VAL A 31 2.59 12.32 16.22
CA VAL A 31 3.75 11.62 15.65
C VAL A 31 3.31 10.53 14.67
N ILE A 32 2.28 9.76 15.02
CA ILE A 32 1.73 8.73 14.13
C ILE A 32 1.16 9.35 12.86
N LEU A 33 0.42 10.46 12.98
CA LEU A 33 -0.11 11.18 11.83
C LEU A 33 1.00 11.72 10.92
N ILE A 34 2.03 12.34 11.49
CA ILE A 34 3.18 12.84 10.72
C ILE A 34 3.88 11.68 10.01
N ALA A 35 4.14 10.57 10.71
CA ALA A 35 4.76 9.38 10.12
C ALA A 35 3.93 8.83 8.95
N LEU A 36 2.61 8.69 9.11
CA LEU A 36 1.71 8.24 8.04
C LEU A 36 1.74 9.19 6.85
N THR A 37 1.72 10.51 7.07
CA THR A 37 1.77 11.49 5.97
C THR A 37 3.09 11.42 5.20
N LEU A 38 4.22 11.21 5.89
CA LEU A 38 5.53 11.06 5.24
C LEU A 38 5.61 9.77 4.41
N VAL A 39 5.06 8.67 4.94
CA VAL A 39 4.96 7.40 4.20
C VAL A 39 4.12 7.56 2.94
N LEU A 40 2.94 8.18 3.05
CA LEU A 40 2.07 8.41 1.89
C LEU A 40 2.71 9.34 0.86
N LEU A 41 3.41 10.39 1.29
CA LEU A 41 4.14 11.28 0.40
C LEU A 41 5.29 10.56 -0.31
N GLY A 42 6.04 9.71 0.40
CA GLY A 42 7.10 8.89 -0.17
C GLY A 42 6.57 7.93 -1.24
N ILE A 43 5.42 7.29 -0.98
CA ILE A 43 4.74 6.43 -1.96
C ILE A 43 4.32 7.26 -3.18
N LEU A 44 3.73 8.44 -2.98
CA LEU A 44 3.30 9.30 -4.09
C LEU A 44 4.48 9.70 -4.99
N ILE A 45 5.62 10.07 -4.40
CA ILE A 45 6.84 10.42 -5.15
C ILE A 45 7.37 9.19 -5.93
N ALA A 46 7.35 8.01 -5.30
CA ALA A 46 7.75 6.78 -5.96
C ALA A 46 6.87 6.45 -7.18
N VAL A 47 5.54 6.55 -7.03
CA VAL A 47 4.57 6.33 -8.11
C VAL A 47 4.75 7.32 -9.26
N VAL A 48 4.99 8.60 -8.97
CA VAL A 48 5.23 9.61 -10.02
C VAL A 48 6.55 9.33 -10.76
N SER A 49 7.56 8.79 -10.07
CA SER A 49 8.84 8.45 -10.69
C SER A 49 8.79 7.16 -11.51
N SER A 50 7.88 6.23 -11.21
CA SER A 50 7.68 4.96 -11.91
C SER A 50 6.61 5.05 -13.02
N GLY A 51 6.42 6.22 -13.64
CA GLY A 51 5.50 6.35 -14.78
C GLY A 51 4.00 6.38 -14.44
N GLY A 52 3.61 6.41 -13.16
CA GLY A 52 2.21 6.60 -12.73
C GLY A 52 1.61 5.40 -11.99
N VAL A 53 0.29 5.47 -11.74
CA VAL A 53 -0.45 4.36 -11.10
C VAL A 53 -0.76 3.23 -12.08
N ASP A 54 -0.56 3.48 -13.38
CA ASP A 54 -0.87 2.54 -14.45
C ASP A 54 0.02 1.29 -14.34
N GLU A 55 1.29 1.40 -13.98
CA GLU A 55 2.19 0.25 -13.71
C GLU A 55 1.71 -0.59 -12.49
N LEU A 56 1.17 0.06 -11.45
CA LEU A 56 0.62 -0.64 -10.27
C LEU A 56 -0.75 -1.29 -10.54
N LEU A 57 -1.51 -0.77 -11.52
CA LEU A 57 -2.79 -1.34 -11.93
C LEU A 57 -2.63 -2.43 -13.00
N LEU A 58 -1.69 -2.27 -13.94
CA LEU A 58 -1.32 -3.30 -14.93
C LEU A 58 -0.80 -4.56 -14.25
N LYS A 59 -0.04 -4.43 -13.16
CA LYS A 59 0.42 -5.58 -12.36
C LYS A 59 -0.70 -6.38 -11.68
N ARG A 60 -1.95 -5.89 -11.68
CA ARG A 60 -3.12 -6.61 -11.16
C ARG A 60 -4.07 -7.11 -12.27
N GLY A 61 -3.78 -6.79 -13.52
CA GLY A 61 -4.70 -6.90 -14.64
C GLY A 61 -4.12 -7.61 -15.85
N ASP A 62 -3.34 -8.67 -15.69
CA ASP A 62 -3.42 -9.77 -16.65
C ASP A 62 -3.44 -11.11 -15.91
N SER A 63 -4.45 -11.89 -16.24
CA SER A 63 -4.62 -13.26 -15.76
C SER A 63 -5.21 -14.02 -16.93
N GLY A 64 -4.37 -14.22 -17.95
CA GLY A 64 -4.46 -15.40 -18.81
C GLY A 64 -4.79 -15.14 -20.27
N VAL A 65 -4.47 -13.97 -20.81
CA VAL A 65 -4.72 -13.68 -22.22
C VAL A 65 -3.52 -12.95 -22.83
N GLY A 66 -2.40 -13.66 -22.92
CA GLY A 66 -1.15 -13.13 -23.47
C GLY A 66 -0.55 -11.97 -22.69
N ASN A 67 0.73 -11.75 -22.90
CA ASN A 67 1.45 -10.61 -22.33
C ASN A 67 1.97 -9.67 -23.44
N CYS A 68 1.79 -10.05 -24.70
CA CYS A 68 2.06 -9.22 -25.86
C CYS A 68 1.13 -7.99 -25.88
N GLY A 69 1.71 -6.80 -25.86
CA GLY A 69 1.02 -5.51 -25.88
C GLY A 69 0.88 -4.83 -24.50
N ASP A 70 1.58 -5.32 -23.47
CA ASP A 70 1.57 -4.76 -22.13
C ASP A 70 2.68 -3.72 -21.86
N GLY A 71 3.61 -3.53 -22.80
CA GLY A 71 4.70 -2.56 -22.69
C GLY A 71 5.92 -3.08 -21.93
N ILE A 72 5.97 -4.36 -21.59
CA ILE A 72 6.99 -4.99 -20.76
C ILE A 72 7.70 -6.06 -21.60
N ASP A 73 9.00 -6.23 -21.39
CA ASP A 73 9.77 -7.38 -21.87
C ASP A 73 9.66 -8.49 -20.81
N ASN A 74 8.72 -9.42 -20.99
CA ASN A 74 8.41 -10.49 -20.03
C ASN A 74 9.33 -11.72 -20.12
N ASP A 75 10.24 -11.79 -21.09
CA ASP A 75 11.20 -12.89 -21.21
C ASP A 75 12.67 -12.48 -20.94
N ASN A 76 12.92 -11.17 -20.89
CA ASN A 76 14.20 -10.50 -20.67
C ASN A 76 15.24 -10.70 -21.78
N GLY A 77 14.80 -10.90 -23.02
CA GLY A 77 15.66 -10.93 -24.21
C GLY A 77 16.04 -9.53 -24.73
N GLY A 78 15.26 -8.50 -24.37
CA GLY A 78 15.53 -7.10 -24.66
C GLY A 78 14.66 -6.47 -25.75
N GLN A 79 13.74 -7.21 -26.35
CA GLN A 79 12.62 -6.66 -27.11
C GLN A 79 11.31 -6.89 -26.35
N ALA A 80 10.24 -6.20 -26.75
CA ALA A 80 8.94 -6.28 -26.09
C ALA A 80 7.83 -6.11 -27.13
N ASP A 81 6.69 -6.75 -26.90
CA ASP A 81 5.46 -6.53 -27.64
C ASP A 81 5.62 -6.65 -29.18
N GLU A 82 5.38 -5.58 -29.94
CA GLU A 82 5.46 -5.53 -31.40
C GLU A 82 6.89 -5.69 -31.92
N ASP A 83 7.89 -5.42 -31.07
CA ASP A 83 9.30 -5.60 -31.37
C ASP A 83 9.78 -7.02 -31.02
N ASP A 84 9.00 -7.82 -30.30
CA ASP A 84 9.34 -9.21 -29.93
C ASP A 84 8.76 -10.22 -30.96
N PRO A 85 9.60 -11.12 -31.52
CA PRO A 85 9.14 -12.16 -32.44
C PRO A 85 8.10 -13.15 -31.87
N ASP A 86 8.07 -13.39 -30.57
CA ASP A 86 7.13 -14.32 -29.90
C ASP A 86 5.68 -13.82 -29.99
N CYS A 87 5.51 -12.51 -30.15
CA CYS A 87 4.19 -11.89 -30.32
C CYS A 87 3.61 -12.07 -31.72
N TYR A 88 4.25 -12.87 -32.59
CA TYR A 88 3.80 -13.15 -33.95
C TYR A 88 3.55 -14.64 -34.19
N SER A 89 2.43 -14.95 -34.84
CA SER A 89 2.14 -16.33 -35.31
C SER A 89 3.17 -16.83 -36.34
N ASN A 90 3.82 -15.92 -37.05
CA ASN A 90 4.92 -16.22 -37.97
C ASN A 90 6.12 -15.27 -37.74
N PRO A 91 6.97 -15.57 -36.74
CA PRO A 91 8.05 -14.67 -36.29
C PRO A 91 9.05 -14.33 -37.40
N LYS A 92 9.33 -15.28 -38.31
CA LYS A 92 10.31 -15.10 -39.39
C LYS A 92 9.88 -14.09 -40.45
N LEU A 93 8.58 -13.87 -40.60
CA LEU A 93 8.03 -12.89 -41.55
C LEU A 93 7.41 -11.70 -40.84
N TRP A 94 7.44 -11.64 -39.50
CA TRP A 94 6.76 -10.62 -38.71
C TRP A 94 5.28 -10.48 -39.09
N GLU A 95 4.61 -11.63 -39.31
CA GLU A 95 3.22 -11.69 -39.73
C GLU A 95 2.34 -12.28 -38.63
N GLY A 96 1.14 -11.71 -38.47
CA GLY A 96 0.14 -12.23 -37.54
C GLY A 96 0.46 -11.92 -36.09
N TYR A 97 0.75 -10.64 -35.79
CA TYR A 97 0.81 -10.16 -34.42
C TYR A 97 -0.45 -10.54 -33.67
N ASP A 98 -0.29 -11.11 -32.48
CA ASP A 98 -1.40 -11.53 -31.63
C ASP A 98 -1.10 -11.17 -30.16
N PRO A 99 -1.84 -10.19 -29.58
CA PRO A 99 -1.62 -9.77 -28.19
C PRO A 99 -1.96 -10.86 -27.17
N ASN A 100 -2.64 -11.94 -27.60
CA ASN A 100 -2.95 -13.08 -26.73
C ASN A 100 -1.80 -14.11 -26.70
N LEU A 101 -0.71 -13.90 -27.45
CA LEU A 101 0.51 -14.71 -27.36
C LEU A 101 1.35 -14.33 -26.15
N THR A 102 2.32 -15.18 -25.83
CA THR A 102 3.21 -15.00 -24.69
C THR A 102 4.63 -14.86 -25.19
N GLU A 103 5.29 -13.76 -24.84
CA GLU A 103 6.74 -13.60 -24.98
C GLU A 103 7.43 -14.38 -23.85
N ASP A 104 8.18 -15.42 -24.22
CA ASP A 104 8.80 -16.36 -23.29
C ASP A 104 10.15 -16.95 -23.78
N GLN A 105 10.69 -16.48 -24.90
CA GLN A 105 11.91 -16.99 -25.54
C GLN A 105 12.99 -15.92 -25.73
N PRO A 106 13.82 -15.62 -24.71
CA PRO A 106 14.76 -14.48 -24.73
C PRO A 106 15.88 -14.57 -25.78
N ASP A 107 16.06 -15.72 -26.41
CA ASP A 107 17.08 -15.95 -27.44
C ASP A 107 16.59 -15.59 -28.86
N ASN A 108 15.29 -15.28 -29.04
CA ASN A 108 14.72 -14.88 -30.31
C ASN A 108 14.93 -13.36 -30.58
N ASP A 109 15.41 -12.63 -29.56
CA ASP A 109 15.60 -11.19 -29.57
C ASP A 109 16.93 -10.77 -30.18
N VAL A 110 16.94 -10.46 -31.48
CA VAL A 110 18.17 -10.22 -32.26
C VAL A 110 18.08 -9.03 -33.20
#